data_AF-A0A0K2RED0-F1
#
_entry.id   AF-A0A0K2RED0-F1
#
_cell.length_a   1.000
_cell.length_b   1.000
_cell.length_c   1.000
_cell.angle_alpha   90.00
_cell.angle_beta   90.00
_cell.angle_gamma   90.00
#
_symmetry.space_group_name_H-M   'P 1'
#
loop_
_entity.id
_entity.type
_entity.pdbx_description
1 polymer ?
#
loop_
_entity_poly.entity_id
_entity_poly.type
_entity_poly.pdbx_seq_one_letter_code
_entity_poly.pdbx_strand_id
1 'polypeptide(L)'
;MLAELLLSVSRNLLDGGRTVVSEAADAEAALRGLVEFHVDFALSNPDVIRVQDRDFSNLSDADQAEVRTLQRNYVELWVGCSANCIRTRIPPSSGSARTQPSASSTRRRTRSGTMVDAWRSRVPGPSSNAWPWPP
;
A
#
# COMPACT_ATOMS: atom_id res chain seq x y z
N MET A 1 5.60 6.89 -25.04
CA MET A 1 5.88 8.21 -24.42
C MET A 1 5.07 8.44 -23.15
N LEU A 2 3.76 8.19 -23.11
CA LEU A 2 2.99 8.25 -21.86
C LEU A 2 3.22 7.04 -20.92
N ALA A 3 3.17 5.82 -21.47
CA ALA A 3 3.40 4.58 -20.71
C ALA A 3 4.73 4.60 -19.96
N GLU A 4 5.82 4.91 -20.68
CA GLU A 4 7.17 5.04 -20.12
C GLU A 4 7.26 6.05 -18.97
N LEU A 5 6.58 7.20 -19.09
CA LEU A 5 6.55 8.20 -18.01
C LEU A 5 5.87 7.63 -16.76
N LEU A 6 4.67 7.04 -16.91
CA LEU A 6 3.93 6.51 -15.76
C LEU A 6 4.64 5.30 -15.14
N LEU A 7 5.28 4.46 -15.95
CA LEU A 7 6.08 3.33 -15.49
C LEU A 7 7.35 3.80 -14.77
N SER A 8 8.11 4.74 -15.34
CA SER A 8 9.31 5.30 -14.73
C SER A 8 8.97 5.96 -13.39
N VAL A 9 7.93 6.78 -13.36
CA VAL A 9 7.53 7.47 -12.13
C VAL A 9 7.02 6.48 -11.08
N SER A 10 6.25 5.47 -11.47
CA SER A 10 5.78 4.42 -10.53
C SER A 10 6.94 3.60 -9.96
N ARG A 11 7.97 3.31 -10.77
CA ARG A 11 9.22 2.65 -10.31
C ARG A 11 9.97 3.54 -9.33
N ASN A 12 10.20 4.81 -9.67
CA ASN A 12 10.89 5.76 -8.79
C ASN A 12 10.17 5.93 -7.44
N LEU A 13 8.83 5.98 -7.46
CA LEU A 13 8.03 6.06 -6.23
C LEU A 13 8.20 4.81 -5.37
N LEU A 14 8.14 3.62 -5.99
CA LEU A 14 8.33 2.35 -5.28
C LEU A 14 9.74 2.23 -4.69
N ASP A 15 10.76 2.49 -5.49
CA ASP A 15 12.15 2.32 -5.09
C ASP A 15 12.57 3.36 -4.05
N GLY A 16 12.17 4.63 -4.22
CA GLY A 16 12.37 5.65 -3.19
C GLY A 16 11.67 5.31 -1.87
N GLY A 17 10.43 4.80 -1.94
CA GLY A 17 9.72 4.31 -0.75
C GLY A 17 10.45 3.15 -0.06
N ARG A 18 11.03 2.22 -0.83
CA ARG A 18 11.85 1.12 -0.27
C ARG A 18 13.08 1.64 0.44
N THR A 19 13.78 2.60 -0.17
CA THR A 19 14.96 3.24 0.44
C THR A 19 14.59 3.87 1.79
N VAL A 20 13.55 4.69 1.82
CA VAL A 20 13.05 5.33 3.06
C VAL A 20 12.77 4.29 4.16
N VAL A 21 12.09 3.20 3.83
CA VAL A 21 11.78 2.14 4.81
C VAL A 21 13.05 1.42 5.26
N SER A 22 14.00 1.17 4.36
CA SER A 22 15.23 0.45 4.68
C SER A 22 16.22 1.25 5.54
N GLU A 23 16.18 2.58 5.44
CA GLU A 23 17.07 3.48 6.18
C GLU A 23 16.48 3.92 7.53
N ALA A 24 15.19 3.67 7.75
CA ALA A 24 14.51 4.06 8.98
C ALA A 24 14.96 3.22 10.19
N ALA A 25 15.14 3.88 11.33
CA ALA A 25 15.58 3.25 12.58
C ALA A 25 14.50 2.34 13.20
N ASP A 26 13.22 2.68 13.01
CA ASP A 26 12.08 1.92 13.51
C ASP A 26 10.84 2.14 12.61
N ALA A 27 9.74 1.46 12.96
CA ALA A 27 8.50 1.53 12.19
C ALA A 27 7.89 2.94 12.16
N GLU A 28 7.98 3.69 13.26
CA GLU A 28 7.40 5.04 13.33
C GLU A 28 8.20 6.02 12.47
N ALA A 29 9.53 5.94 12.53
CA ALA A 29 10.42 6.67 11.64
C ALA A 29 10.16 6.32 10.17
N ALA A 30 9.96 5.04 9.85
CA ALA A 30 9.63 4.59 8.49
C ALA A 30 8.30 5.19 8.00
N LEU A 31 7.26 5.17 8.84
CA LEU A 31 5.97 5.73 8.49
C LEU A 31 6.04 7.25 8.28
N ARG A 32 6.77 7.97 9.14
CA ARG A 32 6.97 9.41 9.01
C ARG A 32 7.75 9.76 7.74
N GLY A 33 8.85 9.06 7.48
CA GLY A 33 9.65 9.24 6.28
C GLY A 33 8.85 8.94 5.01
N LEU A 34 7.98 7.92 5.03
CA LEU A 34 7.11 7.62 3.89
C LEU A 34 6.10 8.76 3.63
N VAL A 35 5.57 9.41 4.68
CA VAL A 35 4.72 10.61 4.55
C VAL A 35 5.48 11.76 3.92
N GLU A 36 6.65 12.09 4.45
CA GLU A 36 7.48 13.19 3.93
C GLU A 36 7.85 12.95 2.45
N PHE A 37 8.39 11.78 2.14
CA PHE A 37 8.73 11.39 0.76
C PHE A 37 7.53 11.46 -0.18
N HIS A 38 6.35 11.01 0.26
CA HIS A 38 5.16 11.00 -0.57
C HIS A 38 4.61 12.41 -0.82
N VAL A 39 4.62 13.26 0.20
CA VAL A 39 4.21 14.66 0.09
C VAL A 39 5.14 15.39 -0.88
N ASP A 40 6.46 15.24 -0.73
CA ASP A 40 7.44 15.86 -1.62
C ASP A 40 7.27 15.39 -3.07
N PHE A 41 7.02 14.09 -3.25
CA PHE A 41 6.74 13.52 -4.55
C PHE A 41 5.48 14.15 -5.18
N ALA A 42 4.38 14.26 -4.44
CA ALA A 42 3.12 14.81 -4.93
C ALA A 42 3.25 16.30 -5.29
N LEU A 43 3.98 17.07 -4.49
CA LEU A 43 4.24 18.49 -4.75
C LEU A 43 5.17 18.72 -5.94
N SER A 44 6.11 17.82 -6.18
CA SER A 44 7.08 17.92 -7.28
C SER A 44 6.54 17.39 -8.62
N ASN A 45 5.51 16.55 -8.60
CA ASN A 45 4.99 15.87 -9.79
C ASN A 45 3.47 16.09 -10.03
N PRO A 46 2.96 17.34 -9.95
CA PRO A 46 1.51 17.60 -10.04
C PRO A 46 0.91 17.19 -11.39
N ASP A 47 1.68 17.25 -12.48
CA ASP A 47 1.22 16.87 -13.80
C ASP A 47 1.13 15.34 -13.97
N VAL A 48 1.94 14.56 -13.26
CA VAL A 48 1.86 13.10 -13.29
C VAL A 48 0.54 12.61 -12.71
N ILE A 49 0.09 13.23 -11.61
CA ILE A 49 -1.20 12.92 -10.98
C ILE A 49 -2.36 13.20 -11.96
N ARG A 50 -2.33 14.36 -12.64
CA ARG A 50 -3.37 14.72 -13.63
C ARG A 50 -3.39 13.78 -14.84
N VAL A 51 -2.22 13.43 -15.35
CA VAL A 51 -2.04 12.55 -16.51
C VAL A 51 -2.53 11.14 -16.18
N GLN A 52 -2.27 10.67 -14.96
CA GLN A 52 -2.77 9.39 -14.47
C GLN A 52 -4.30 9.34 -14.40
N ASP A 53 -4.94 10.37 -13.88
CA ASP A 53 -6.41 10.40 -13.77
C ASP A 53 -7.10 10.39 -15.15
N ARG A 54 -6.50 11.06 -16.15
CA ARG A 54 -7.13 11.29 -17.46
C ARG A 54 -6.73 10.28 -18.53
N ASP A 55 -5.45 9.95 -18.58
CA ASP A 55 -4.86 9.28 -19.74
C ASP A 55 -4.45 7.83 -19.44
N PHE A 56 -4.60 7.35 -18.20
CA PHE A 56 -4.24 5.98 -17.83
C PHE A 56 -5.00 4.92 -18.64
N SER A 57 -6.27 5.17 -18.96
CA SER A 57 -7.06 4.26 -19.79
C SER A 57 -6.60 4.20 -21.25
N ASN A 58 -5.75 5.15 -21.69
CA ASN A 58 -5.19 5.17 -23.04
C ASN A 58 -3.93 4.30 -23.18
N LEU A 59 -3.43 3.75 -22.06
CA LEU A 59 -2.32 2.80 -22.06
C LEU A 59 -2.75 1.43 -22.57
N SER A 60 -1.79 0.63 -23.04
CA SER A 60 -2.04 -0.80 -23.31
C SER A 60 -2.41 -1.54 -22.03
N ASP A 61 -3.18 -2.62 -22.13
CA ASP A 61 -3.56 -3.43 -20.96
C ASP A 61 -2.32 -3.95 -20.19
N ALA A 62 -1.24 -4.27 -20.92
CA ALA A 62 0.02 -4.71 -20.34
C ALA A 62 0.66 -3.60 -19.49
N ASP A 63 0.76 -2.39 -20.04
CA ASP A 63 1.32 -1.24 -19.30
C ASP A 63 0.45 -0.87 -18.10
N GLN A 64 -0.89 -0.90 -18.25
CA GLN A 64 -1.80 -0.68 -17.13
C GLN A 64 -1.59 -1.71 -16.02
N ALA A 65 -1.43 -2.99 -16.37
CA ALA A 65 -1.20 -4.05 -15.41
C ALA A 65 0.13 -3.89 -14.67
N GLU A 66 1.20 -3.51 -15.38
CA GLU A 66 2.52 -3.28 -14.80
C GLU A 66 2.50 -2.07 -13.86
N VAL A 67 1.97 -0.94 -14.31
CA VAL A 67 1.81 0.26 -13.49
C VAL A 67 0.99 -0.07 -12.22
N ARG A 68 -0.14 -0.78 -12.34
CA ARG A 68 -0.94 -1.22 -11.18
C ARG A 68 -0.15 -2.13 -10.24
N THR A 69 0.78 -2.93 -10.75
CA THR A 69 1.63 -3.79 -9.92
C THR A 69 2.61 -2.97 -9.10
N LEU A 70 3.29 -2.01 -9.71
CA LEU A 70 4.22 -1.12 -9.01
C LEU A 70 3.53 -0.35 -7.88
N GLN A 71 2.33 0.15 -8.14
CA GLN A 71 1.53 0.84 -7.12
C GLN A 71 1.12 -0.05 -5.96
N ARG A 72 0.65 -1.27 -6.25
CA ARG A 72 0.25 -2.22 -5.20
C ARG A 72 1.43 -2.50 -4.30
N ASN A 73 2.61 -2.74 -4.88
CA ASN A 73 3.84 -2.94 -4.13
C ASN A 73 4.19 -1.72 -3.26
N TYR A 74 3.97 -0.50 -3.76
CA TYR A 74 4.20 0.71 -2.98
C TYR A 74 3.24 0.83 -1.80
N VAL A 75 1.94 0.58 -2.02
CA VAL A 75 0.93 0.53 -0.95
C VAL A 75 1.24 -0.57 0.08
N GLU A 76 1.80 -1.70 -0.34
CA GLU A 76 2.21 -2.76 0.57
C GLU A 76 3.31 -2.30 1.55
N LEU A 77 4.20 -1.38 1.15
CA LEU A 77 5.18 -0.77 2.06
C LEU A 77 4.48 0.01 3.17
N TRP A 78 3.50 0.85 2.81
CA TRP A 78 2.71 1.63 3.76
C TRP A 78 1.96 0.75 4.76
N VAL A 79 1.32 -0.30 4.23
CA VAL A 79 0.55 -1.27 5.00
C VAL A 79 1.47 -2.03 5.98
N GLY A 80 2.65 -2.43 5.53
CA GLY A 80 3.67 -3.07 6.38
C GLY A 80 4.15 -2.16 7.50
N CYS A 81 4.53 -0.91 7.18
CA CYS A 81 5.00 0.06 8.17
C CYS A 81 3.92 0.41 9.20
N SER A 82 2.69 0.64 8.74
CA SER A 82 1.55 0.95 9.62
C SER A 82 1.22 -0.20 10.56
N ALA A 83 1.21 -1.44 10.07
CA ALA A 83 0.98 -2.61 10.89
C ALA A 83 2.05 -2.79 11.98
N ASN A 84 3.33 -2.55 11.63
CA ASN A 84 4.43 -2.60 12.58
C ASN A 84 4.38 -1.46 13.62
N CYS A 85 4.00 -0.24 13.21
CA CYS A 85 3.75 0.87 14.14
C CYS A 85 2.66 0.54 15.16
N ILE A 86 1.53 0.00 14.69
CA ILE A 86 0.42 -0.36 15.56
C ILE A 86 0.84 -1.48 16.53
N ARG A 87 1.60 -2.47 16.05
CA ARG A 87 2.10 -3.59 16.86
C ARG A 87 3.05 -3.15 17.97
N THR A 88 3.93 -2.20 17.70
CA THR A 88 4.88 -1.68 18.69
C THR A 88 4.20 -0.79 19.73
N ARG A 89 3.16 -0.05 19.34
CA ARG A 89 2.38 0.81 20.24
C ARG A 89 1.38 0.05 21.12
N ILE A 90 0.85 -1.07 20.62
CA ILE A 90 -0.04 -1.97 21.37
C ILE A 90 0.65 -3.34 21.46
N PRO A 91 1.52 -3.57 22.46
CA PRO A 91 2.13 -4.87 22.64
C PRO A 91 1.03 -5.93 22.84
N PRO A 92 1.18 -7.13 22.27
CA PRO A 92 0.20 -8.20 22.49
C PRO A 92 0.07 -8.40 24.00
N SER A 93 -1.17 -8.44 24.50
CA SER A 93 -1.44 -8.68 25.91
C SER A 93 -0.73 -9.98 26.31
N SER A 94 0.31 -9.85 27.12
CA SER A 94 1.06 -10.98 27.63
C SER A 94 0.14 -11.76 28.58
N GLY A 95 -0.41 -12.88 28.10
CA GLY A 95 -1.11 -13.87 28.90
C GLY A 95 -2.64 -13.77 28.91
N SER A 96 -3.28 -14.62 28.10
CA SER A 96 -4.45 -15.37 28.58
C SER A 96 -4.07 -16.84 28.62
N ALA A 97 -3.45 -17.24 29.72
CA ALA A 97 -3.44 -18.63 30.13
C ALA A 97 -4.87 -18.96 30.62
N ARG A 98 -5.71 -19.50 29.73
CA ARG A 98 -6.91 -20.24 30.13
C ARG A 98 -7.24 -21.34 29.12
N THR A 99 -7.09 -22.56 29.62
CA THR A 99 -7.34 -23.90 29.10
C THR A 99 -8.48 -24.02 28.08
N GLN A 100 -8.21 -24.68 26.94
CA GLN A 100 -9.23 -25.20 26.01
C GLN A 100 -9.89 -26.46 26.56
N PRO A 101 -11.19 -26.66 26.30
CA PRO A 101 -11.72 -28.00 26.04
C PRO A 101 -12.15 -28.15 24.57
N SER A 102 -11.85 -29.34 24.05
CA SER A 102 -12.14 -29.89 22.72
C SER A 102 -13.59 -29.74 22.25
N ALA A 103 -13.78 -29.36 20.97
CA ALA A 103 -14.84 -29.92 20.10
C ALA A 103 -14.65 -29.56 18.60
N SER A 104 -14.51 -30.61 17.79
CA SER A 104 -14.95 -30.86 16.41
C SER A 104 -15.26 -29.73 15.40
N SER A 105 -14.49 -29.77 14.29
CA SER A 105 -14.88 -29.56 12.87
C SER A 105 -15.82 -28.41 12.50
N THR A 106 -15.27 -27.42 11.79
CA THR A 106 -15.80 -26.99 10.48
C THR A 106 -14.66 -26.39 9.66
N ARG A 107 -14.36 -27.02 8.52
CA ARG A 107 -13.41 -26.54 7.51
C ARG A 107 -13.94 -25.22 6.92
N ARG A 108 -13.54 -24.09 7.52
CA ARG A 108 -13.74 -22.76 6.95
C ARG A 108 -12.63 -22.57 5.91
N ARG A 109 -12.99 -22.51 4.62
CA ARG A 109 -12.09 -22.04 3.56
C ARG A 109 -11.56 -20.67 3.99
N THR A 110 -10.29 -20.60 4.36
CA THR A 110 -9.56 -19.35 4.47
C THR A 110 -9.47 -18.78 3.06
N ARG A 111 -10.33 -17.80 2.76
CA ARG A 111 -10.01 -16.83 1.71
C ARG A 111 -8.69 -16.19 2.16
N SER A 112 -7.60 -16.57 1.51
CA SER A 112 -6.33 -15.83 1.55
C SER A 112 -6.56 -14.49 0.85
N GLY A 113 -7.37 -13.62 1.46
CA GLY A 113 -7.46 -12.23 1.10
C GLY A 113 -6.27 -11.54 1.73
N THR A 114 -5.47 -10.87 0.91
CA THR A 114 -4.36 -10.06 1.39
C THR A 114 -4.90 -8.92 2.26
N MET A 115 -4.08 -8.35 3.13
CA MET A 115 -4.47 -7.19 3.95
C MET A 115 -4.95 -6.00 3.07
N VAL A 116 -4.49 -5.96 1.82
CA VAL A 116 -4.93 -5.03 0.77
C VAL A 116 -6.40 -5.25 0.37
N ASP A 117 -6.87 -6.50 0.30
CA ASP A 117 -8.29 -6.80 0.00
C ASP A 117 -9.21 -6.38 1.16
N ALA A 118 -8.73 -6.53 2.39
CA ALA A 118 -9.43 -6.08 3.60
C ALA A 118 -9.53 -4.55 3.67
N TRP A 119 -8.49 -3.82 3.24
CA TRP A 119 -8.51 -2.36 3.15
C TRP A 119 -9.45 -1.85 2.05
N ARG A 120 -9.41 -2.45 0.85
CA ARG A 120 -10.32 -2.12 -0.28
C ARG A 120 -11.81 -2.20 0.06
N SER A 121 -12.18 -3.12 0.95
CA SER A 121 -13.58 -3.32 1.34
C SER A 121 -14.08 -2.32 2.39
N ARG A 122 -13.20 -1.51 3.00
CA ARG A 122 -13.54 -0.59 4.09
C ARG A 122 -13.51 0.89 3.72
N VAL A 123 -12.89 1.27 2.60
CA VAL A 123 -12.78 2.66 2.15
C VAL A 123 -13.68 2.86 0.92
N PRO A 124 -14.65 3.80 0.91
CA PRO A 124 -15.41 4.15 -0.28
C PRO A 124 -14.45 4.73 -1.33
N GLY A 125 -14.30 4.09 -2.48
CA GLY A 125 -13.26 4.44 -3.45
C GLY A 125 -13.60 5.64 -4.35
N PRO A 126 -12.61 6.42 -4.81
CA PRO A 126 -12.78 7.25 -5.99
C PRO A 126 -12.77 6.37 -7.27
N SER A 127 -13.23 6.94 -8.38
CA SER A 127 -13.38 6.30 -9.70
C SER A 127 -12.22 5.39 -10.11
N SER A 128 -12.50 4.34 -10.88
CA SER A 128 -11.63 3.22 -11.32
C SER A 128 -10.19 3.55 -11.80
N ASN A 129 -9.87 4.82 -12.04
CA ASN A 129 -8.57 5.32 -12.52
C ASN A 129 -7.84 6.20 -11.49
N ALA A 130 -8.55 6.70 -10.47
CA ALA A 130 -8.01 7.53 -9.41
C ALA A 130 -7.28 6.62 -8.41
N TRP A 131 -5.99 6.87 -8.26
CA TRP A 131 -5.11 6.18 -7.34
C TRP A 131 -5.65 6.14 -5.90
N PRO A 132 -5.23 5.15 -5.08
CA PRO A 132 -5.89 4.85 -3.83
C PRO A 132 -5.38 5.74 -2.70
N TRP A 133 -6.04 6.88 -2.45
CA TRP A 133 -5.85 7.63 -1.21
C TRP A 133 -7.12 7.60 -0.34
N PRO A 134 -6.98 7.57 1.00
CA PRO A 134 -8.06 7.97 1.89
C PRO A 134 -8.32 9.47 1.75
N PRO A 135 -9.51 9.97 2.13
CA PRO A 135 -9.84 11.40 2.08
C PRO A 135 -8.94 12.26 2.95
#